data_AF-A0A258MU85-F1
#
_entry.id   AF-A0A258MU85-F1
#
_cell.length_a   1.000
_cell.length_b   1.000
_cell.length_c   1.000
_cell.angle_alpha   90.00
_cell.angle_beta   90.00
_cell.angle_gamma   90.00
#
_symmetry.space_group_name_H-M   'P 1'
#
loop_
_entity.id
_entity.type
_entity.pdbx_description
1 polymer ?
#
loop_
_entity_poly.entity_id
_entity_poly.type
_entity_poly.pdbx_seq_one_letter_code
_entity_poly.pdbx_strand_id
1 'polypeptide(L)'
;MQSVHHLVDKFNKLYYFPAYELVIDDLRDYRFYAEDLVHPNYQATQYVWEKLIGACMSEQTRELMKEIAEINLAYQHKPFNQQSQQHKQFLDSYLLKTRSLINQYSFLDFTKEASYFESGH
;
A
#
# COMPACT_ATOMS: atom_id res chain seq x y z
N MET A 1 24.38 -12.67 -10.17
CA MET A 1 23.39 -12.39 -11.22
C MET A 1 23.09 -13.61 -12.09
N GLN A 2 24.04 -14.15 -12.89
CA GLN A 2 23.79 -15.32 -13.77
C GLN A 2 23.20 -16.54 -13.04
N SER A 3 23.66 -16.85 -11.82
CA SER A 3 23.17 -18.00 -11.06
C SER A 3 21.70 -17.91 -10.63
N VAL A 4 21.17 -16.71 -10.40
CA VAL A 4 19.77 -16.51 -9.99
C VAL A 4 18.84 -16.67 -11.20
N HIS A 5 19.20 -16.08 -12.34
CA HIS A 5 18.49 -16.31 -13.60
C HIS A 5 18.51 -17.79 -13.99
N HIS A 6 19.64 -18.47 -13.87
CA HIS A 6 19.72 -19.92 -14.12
C HIS A 6 18.83 -20.77 -13.21
N LEU A 7 18.59 -20.35 -11.96
CA LEU A 7 17.68 -21.05 -11.05
C LEU A 7 16.21 -20.77 -11.39
N VAL A 8 15.87 -19.52 -11.72
CA VAL A 8 14.53 -19.16 -12.20
C VAL A 8 14.16 -19.91 -13.47
N ASP A 9 15.09 -20.01 -14.43
CA ASP A 9 14.87 -20.74 -15.69
C ASP A 9 14.75 -22.26 -15.49
N LYS A 10 15.31 -22.79 -14.40
CA LYS A 10 15.27 -24.23 -14.09
C LYS A 10 14.02 -24.65 -13.30
N PHE A 11 13.33 -23.71 -12.65
CA PHE A 11 12.16 -23.99 -11.81
C PHE A 11 11.00 -23.05 -12.15
N ASN A 12 9.94 -23.61 -12.77
CA ASN A 12 8.75 -22.89 -13.26
C ASN A 12 7.91 -22.12 -12.20
N LYS A 13 8.32 -22.10 -10.93
CA LYS A 13 7.62 -21.41 -9.83
C LYS A 13 8.49 -20.39 -9.09
N LEU A 14 9.65 -20.07 -9.62
CA LEU A 14 10.52 -19.04 -9.05
C LEU A 14 10.35 -17.75 -9.84
N TYR A 15 10.21 -16.65 -9.12
CA TYR A 15 10.24 -15.30 -9.68
C TYR A 15 11.27 -14.50 -8.89
N TYR A 16 12.21 -13.87 -9.61
CA TYR A 16 13.19 -12.98 -9.01
C TYR A 16 12.80 -11.54 -9.32
N PHE A 17 12.51 -10.78 -8.27
CA PHE A 17 12.32 -9.33 -8.36
C PHE A 17 13.67 -8.63 -8.12
N PRO A 18 14.15 -7.79 -9.06
CA PRO A 18 15.51 -7.24 -9.03
C PRO A 18 15.64 -6.02 -8.11
N ALA A 19 15.27 -6.17 -6.82
CA ALA A 19 15.29 -5.07 -5.86
C ALA A 19 16.70 -4.51 -5.62
N TYR A 20 17.72 -5.37 -5.60
CA TYR A 20 19.09 -4.95 -5.37
C TYR A 20 19.61 -4.11 -6.54
N GLU A 21 19.37 -4.56 -7.76
CA GLU A 21 19.70 -3.89 -9.02
C GLU A 21 19.06 -2.50 -9.09
N LEU A 22 17.78 -2.39 -8.76
CA LEU A 22 17.11 -1.08 -8.68
C LEU A 22 17.83 -0.12 -7.73
N VAL A 23 18.36 -0.60 -6.60
CA VAL A 23 19.10 0.24 -5.66
C VAL A 23 20.49 0.62 -6.19
N ILE A 24 21.24 -0.33 -6.73
CA ILE A 24 22.64 -0.09 -7.15
C ILE A 24 22.79 0.57 -8.52
N ASP A 25 21.83 0.38 -9.41
CA ASP A 25 21.86 0.86 -10.80
C ASP A 25 21.04 2.14 -10.97
N ASP A 26 19.79 2.17 -10.50
CA ASP A 26 18.91 3.34 -10.65
C ASP A 26 19.09 4.38 -9.52
N LEU A 27 19.38 3.93 -8.29
CA LEU A 27 19.39 4.77 -7.08
C LEU A 27 20.79 4.95 -6.46
N ARG A 28 21.84 4.93 -7.29
CA ARG A 28 23.23 4.95 -6.83
C ARG A 28 23.65 6.21 -6.07
N ASP A 29 23.04 7.35 -6.37
CA ASP A 29 23.40 8.64 -5.80
C ASP A 29 23.13 8.67 -4.28
N TYR A 30 24.07 9.20 -3.48
CA TYR A 30 23.96 9.32 -2.03
C TYR A 30 22.68 10.02 -1.55
N ARG A 31 22.06 10.86 -2.39
CA ARG A 31 20.75 11.48 -2.09
C ARG A 31 19.63 10.47 -1.83
N PHE A 32 19.80 9.22 -2.24
CA PHE A 32 18.85 8.13 -2.04
C PHE A 32 19.15 7.29 -0.78
N TYR A 33 20.18 7.65 -0.03
CA TYR A 33 20.56 6.99 1.21
C TYR A 33 20.16 7.86 2.41
N ALA A 34 19.96 7.22 3.55
CA ALA A 34 19.73 7.87 4.83
C ALA A 34 21.03 8.54 5.33
N GLU A 35 20.96 9.19 6.48
CA GLU A 35 22.11 9.89 7.10
C GLU A 35 23.32 8.97 7.35
N ASP A 36 23.09 7.66 7.48
CA ASP A 36 24.13 6.66 7.63
C ASP A 36 24.85 6.27 6.34
N LEU A 37 24.38 6.77 5.18
CA LEU A 37 24.91 6.50 3.84
C LEU A 37 24.90 5.01 3.43
N VAL A 38 24.17 4.16 4.15
CA VAL A 38 24.10 2.71 3.93
C VAL A 38 22.67 2.28 3.64
N HIS A 39 21.69 2.78 4.38
CA HIS A 39 20.30 2.41 4.19
C HIS A 39 19.64 3.28 3.13
N PRO A 40 18.78 2.72 2.27
CA PRO A 40 17.92 3.52 1.41
C PRO A 40 17.04 4.44 2.24
N ASN A 41 16.91 5.70 1.83
CA ASN A 41 15.96 6.60 2.45
C ASN A 41 14.52 6.31 2.00
N TYR A 42 13.58 7.12 2.50
CA TYR A 42 12.16 6.94 2.20
C TYR A 42 11.87 6.99 0.69
N GLN A 43 12.47 7.94 -0.05
CA GLN A 43 12.26 8.08 -1.50
C GLN A 43 12.73 6.83 -2.24
N ALA A 44 13.91 6.32 -1.90
CA ALA A 44 14.45 5.09 -2.48
C ALA A 44 13.58 3.87 -2.19
N THR A 45 13.10 3.77 -0.95
CA THR A 45 12.18 2.70 -0.52
C THR A 45 10.87 2.74 -1.31
N GLN A 46 10.29 3.93 -1.49
CA GLN A 46 9.06 4.09 -2.28
C GLN A 46 9.27 3.69 -3.75
N TYR A 47 10.40 4.06 -4.36
CA TYR A 47 10.70 3.66 -5.74
C TYR A 47 10.72 2.14 -5.91
N VAL A 48 11.42 1.42 -5.04
CA VAL A 48 11.47 -0.04 -5.09
C VAL A 48 10.10 -0.65 -4.81
N TRP A 49 9.34 -0.09 -3.87
CA TRP A 49 7.98 -0.51 -3.54
C TRP A 49 7.02 -0.39 -4.74
N GLU A 50 7.06 0.71 -5.48
CA GLU A 50 6.26 0.89 -6.70
C GLU A 50 6.59 -0.15 -7.77
N LYS A 51 7.88 -0.42 -7.98
CA LYS A 51 8.33 -1.46 -8.92
C LYS A 51 7.88 -2.85 -8.48
N LEU A 52 7.94 -3.14 -7.18
CA LEU A 52 7.49 -4.41 -6.62
C LEU A 52 5.99 -4.61 -6.83
N ILE A 53 5.18 -3.59 -6.53
CA ILE A 53 3.74 -3.61 -6.76
C ILE A 53 3.43 -3.85 -8.24
N GLY A 54 4.14 -3.16 -9.14
CA GLY A 54 3.97 -3.34 -10.59
C GLY A 54 4.30 -4.74 -11.08
N ALA A 55 5.34 -5.36 -10.51
CA ALA A 55 5.88 -6.65 -10.93
C ALA A 55 5.17 -7.86 -10.32
N CYS A 56 4.79 -7.77 -9.04
CA CYS A 56 4.38 -8.93 -8.24
C CYS A 56 2.88 -8.97 -7.93
N MET A 57 2.13 -7.90 -8.19
CA MET A 57 0.72 -7.80 -7.85
C MET A 57 -0.15 -7.66 -9.09
N SER A 58 -1.29 -8.36 -9.10
CA SER A 58 -2.26 -8.21 -10.19
C SER A 58 -2.92 -6.84 -10.14
N GLU A 59 -3.56 -6.44 -11.24
CA GLU A 59 -4.33 -5.18 -11.27
C GLU A 59 -5.41 -5.15 -10.19
N GLN A 60 -6.13 -6.25 -9.99
CA GLN A 60 -7.16 -6.38 -8.96
C GLN A 60 -6.58 -6.22 -7.55
N THR A 61 -5.40 -6.78 -7.28
CA THR A 61 -4.71 -6.59 -5.99
C THR A 61 -4.31 -5.12 -5.80
N ARG A 62 -3.84 -4.45 -6.85
CA ARG A 62 -3.47 -3.03 -6.79
C ARG A 62 -4.66 -2.13 -6.54
N GLU A 63 -5.81 -2.43 -7.14
CA GLU A 63 -7.07 -1.72 -6.89
C GLU A 63 -7.52 -1.91 -5.44
N LEU A 64 -7.51 -3.15 -4.96
CA LEU A 64 -7.83 -3.46 -3.56
C LEU A 64 -6.92 -2.70 -2.57
N MET A 65 -5.62 -2.65 -2.83
CA MET A 65 -4.69 -1.89 -1.99
C MET A 65 -5.01 -0.40 -1.94
N LYS A 66 -5.45 0.19 -3.06
CA LYS A 66 -5.86 1.61 -3.11
C LYS A 66 -7.10 1.85 -2.26
N GLU A 67 -8.11 0.98 -2.37
CA GLU A 67 -9.34 1.09 -1.58
C GLU A 67 -9.05 0.98 -0.08
N ILE A 68 -8.20 0.02 0.31
CA ILE A 68 -7.74 -0.14 1.70
C ILE A 68 -7.01 1.11 2.19
N ALA A 69 -6.08 1.64 1.39
CA ALA A 69 -5.32 2.83 1.75
C ALA A 69 -6.23 4.06 1.93
N GLU A 70 -7.24 4.20 1.09
CA GLU A 70 -8.21 5.30 1.17
C GLU A 70 -9.05 5.22 2.45
N ILE A 71 -9.56 4.04 2.81
CA ILE A 71 -10.33 3.83 4.05
C ILE A 71 -9.45 4.11 5.27
N ASN A 72 -8.21 3.62 5.29
CA ASN A 72 -7.27 3.85 6.39
C ASN A 72 -6.95 5.35 6.55
N LEU A 73 -6.77 6.07 5.45
CA LEU A 73 -6.53 7.51 5.48
C LEU A 73 -7.75 8.26 6.02
N ALA A 74 -8.96 7.87 5.60
CA ALA A 74 -10.20 8.44 6.08
C ALA A 74 -10.42 8.17 7.58
N TYR A 75 -10.09 6.97 8.04
CA TYR A 75 -10.18 6.59 9.46
C TYR A 75 -9.23 7.44 10.33
N GLN A 76 -8.04 7.75 9.83
CA GLN A 76 -7.06 8.59 10.53
C GLN A 76 -7.38 10.09 10.46
N HIS A 77 -8.36 10.50 9.65
CA HIS A 77 -8.69 11.90 9.46
C HIS A 77 -9.34 12.51 10.71
N LYS A 78 -8.80 13.64 11.18
CA LYS A 78 -9.37 14.42 12.28
C LYS A 78 -10.27 15.52 11.72
N PRO A 79 -11.60 15.45 11.92
CA PRO A 79 -12.53 16.44 11.40
C PRO A 79 -12.36 17.79 12.12
N PHE A 80 -12.38 18.89 11.35
CA PHE A 80 -12.33 20.24 11.91
C PHE A 80 -13.63 20.63 12.62
N ASN A 81 -14.79 20.20 12.09
CA ASN A 81 -16.09 20.39 12.71
C ASN A 81 -16.93 19.11 12.61
N GLN A 82 -16.99 18.37 13.73
CA GLN A 82 -17.72 17.10 13.85
C GLN A 82 -19.25 17.25 13.69
N GLN A 83 -19.80 18.44 13.92
CA GLN A 83 -21.25 18.66 13.80
C GLN A 83 -21.68 19.09 12.39
N SER A 84 -20.72 19.35 11.51
CA SER A 84 -21.01 19.79 10.13
C SER A 84 -21.72 18.70 9.33
N GLN A 85 -22.61 19.13 8.41
CA GLN A 85 -23.27 18.22 7.48
C GLN A 85 -22.26 17.49 6.58
N GLN A 86 -21.17 18.16 6.21
CA GLN A 86 -20.09 17.57 5.41
C GLN A 86 -19.41 16.41 6.14
N HIS A 87 -19.16 16.54 7.46
CA HIS A 87 -18.58 15.44 8.23
C HIS A 87 -19.53 14.24 8.30
N LYS A 88 -20.84 14.48 8.49
CA LYS A 88 -21.84 13.39 8.46
C LYS A 88 -21.86 12.66 7.12
N GLN A 89 -21.87 13.42 6.00
CA GLN A 89 -21.79 12.84 4.66
C GLN A 89 -20.50 12.05 4.42
N PHE A 90 -19.38 12.51 4.98
CA PHE A 90 -18.11 11.80 4.96
C PHE A 90 -18.21 10.47 5.72
N LEU A 91 -18.75 10.46 6.94
CA LEU A 91 -18.92 9.24 7.73
C LEU A 91 -19.80 8.23 7.00
N ASP A 92 -20.95 8.66 6.46
CA ASP A 92 -21.87 7.80 5.72
C ASP A 92 -21.23 7.19 4.47
N SER A 93 -20.47 7.99 3.70
CA SER A 93 -19.83 7.52 2.47
C SER A 93 -18.75 6.47 2.75
N TYR A 94 -17.93 6.69 3.78
CA TYR A 94 -16.88 5.75 4.16
C TYR A 94 -17.43 4.52 4.89
N LEU A 95 -18.55 4.63 5.62
CA LEU A 95 -19.24 3.47 6.18
C LEU A 95 -19.74 2.53 5.07
N LEU A 96 -20.41 3.08 4.05
CA LEU A 96 -20.89 2.31 2.90
C LEU A 96 -19.74 1.64 2.15
N LYS A 97 -18.66 2.38 1.90
CA LYS A 97 -17.47 1.85 1.22
C LYS A 97 -16.83 0.71 2.01
N THR A 98 -16.67 0.90 3.32
CA THR A 98 -16.08 -0.12 4.21
C THR A 98 -16.93 -1.39 4.26
N ARG A 99 -18.26 -1.26 4.39
CA ARG A 99 -19.17 -2.41 4.36
C ARG A 99 -19.15 -3.15 3.03
N SER A 100 -19.09 -2.44 1.91
CA SER A 100 -18.95 -3.06 0.58
C SER A 100 -17.65 -3.86 0.49
N LEU A 101 -16.54 -3.30 0.98
CA LEU A 101 -15.24 -3.96 0.97
C LEU A 101 -15.23 -5.26 1.80
N ILE A 102 -15.77 -5.22 3.02
CA ILE A 102 -15.89 -6.40 3.89
C ILE A 102 -16.74 -7.50 3.23
N ASN A 103 -17.84 -7.12 2.58
CA ASN A 103 -18.71 -8.07 1.89
C ASN A 103 -18.01 -8.73 0.68
N GLN A 104 -17.19 -7.97 -0.04
CA GLN A 104 -16.45 -8.47 -1.20
C GLN A 104 -15.24 -9.33 -0.78
N TYR A 105 -14.60 -9.00 0.34
CA TYR A 105 -13.40 -9.66 0.84
C TYR A 105 -13.57 -10.03 2.32
N SER A 106 -14.24 -11.15 2.58
CA SER A 106 -14.60 -11.61 3.93
C SER A 106 -13.40 -11.93 4.83
N PHE A 107 -12.19 -12.01 4.28
CA PHE A 107 -10.95 -12.21 5.04
C PHE A 107 -10.35 -10.90 5.57
N LEU A 108 -10.85 -9.73 5.15
CA LEU A 108 -10.39 -8.43 5.64
C LEU A 108 -11.13 -8.04 6.92
N ASP A 109 -10.38 -7.67 7.96
CA ASP A 109 -10.93 -7.11 9.20
C ASP A 109 -10.88 -5.58 9.16
N PHE A 110 -12.04 -4.96 8.95
CA PHE A 110 -12.26 -3.52 9.03
C PHE A 110 -13.33 -3.16 10.07
N THR A 111 -13.47 -3.99 11.11
CA THR A 111 -14.56 -3.85 12.08
C THR A 111 -14.44 -2.54 12.87
N LYS A 112 -13.21 -2.09 13.13
CA LYS A 112 -12.92 -0.85 13.87
C LYS A 112 -13.27 0.39 13.04
N GLU A 113 -12.86 0.40 11.78
CA GLU A 113 -13.10 1.47 10.83
C GLU A 113 -14.60 1.61 10.58
N ALA A 114 -15.30 0.49 10.35
CA ALA A 114 -16.76 0.48 10.21
C ALA A 114 -17.46 1.02 11.45
N SER A 115 -17.03 0.61 12.65
CA SER A 115 -17.58 1.14 13.90
C SER A 115 -17.36 2.64 14.04
N TYR A 116 -16.18 3.14 13.70
CA TYR A 116 -15.87 4.57 13.75
C TYR A 116 -16.71 5.40 12.78
N PHE A 117 -16.91 4.91 11.55
CA PHE A 117 -17.75 5.61 10.59
C PHE A 117 -19.24 5.54 10.96
N GLU A 118 -19.66 4.57 11.77
CA GLU A 118 -21.03 4.47 12.29
C GLU A 118 -21.27 5.34 13.55
N SER A 119 -20.33 5.37 14.49
CA SER A 119 -20.42 6.17 15.72
C SER A 119 -20.06 7.64 15.51
N GLY A 120 -19.18 7.93 14.55
CA GLY A 120 -18.52 9.22 14.38
C GLY A 120 -17.45 9.53 15.43
N HIS A 121 -17.10 8.58 16.31
CA HIS A 121 -16.18 8.72 17.44
C HIS A 121 -15.32 7.47 17.63
#